data_AF-A0A164DFL4-F1
#
_entry.id   AF-A0A164DFL4-F1
#
_cell.length_a   1.000
_cell.length_b   1.000
_cell.length_c   1.000
_cell.angle_alpha   90.00
_cell.angle_beta   90.00
_cell.angle_gamma   90.00
#
_symmetry.space_group_name_H-M   'P 1'
#
loop_
_entity.id
_entity.type
_entity.pdbx_description
1 polymer ?
#
loop_
_entity_poly.entity_id
_entity_poly.type
_entity_poly.pdbx_seq_one_letter_code
_entity_poly.pdbx_strand_id
1 'polypeptide(L)' 'AAQIKFQSPPTFGGKEGEDVVQWMHRYERIGRYNRWGDEELRDHVELSLSGAAQKWYSYKEATEQLAAE' A
#
# COMPACT_ATOMS: atom_id res chain seq x y z
N ALA A 1 3.20 17.71 -24.18
CA ALA A 1 2.49 16.92 -23.15
C ALA A 1 3.18 17.15 -21.81
N ALA A 2 2.43 17.42 -20.73
CA ALA A 2 3.04 17.47 -19.39
C ALA A 2 3.42 16.04 -18.98
N GLN A 3 4.71 15.81 -18.66
CA GLN A 3 5.13 14.56 -18.03
C GLN A 3 4.54 14.53 -16.62
N ILE A 4 3.57 13.65 -16.40
CA ILE A 4 3.12 13.32 -15.04
C ILE A 4 4.31 12.63 -14.37
N LYS A 5 4.96 13.33 -13.42
CA LYS A 5 5.96 12.71 -12.56
C LYS A 5 5.21 11.91 -11.50
N PHE A 6 5.23 10.59 -11.61
CA PHE A 6 4.69 9.70 -10.58
C PHE A 6 5.34 9.99 -9.22
N GLN A 7 4.53 10.03 -8.17
CA GLN A 7 5.00 10.13 -6.79
C GLN A 7 5.03 8.74 -6.18
N SER A 8 6.11 8.42 -5.46
CA SER A 8 6.19 7.16 -4.71
C SER A 8 5.43 7.29 -3.39
N PRO A 9 4.57 6.33 -3.03
CA PRO A 9 3.88 6.31 -1.74
C PRO A 9 4.89 6.17 -0.57
N PRO A 10 4.54 6.67 0.62
CA PRO A 10 5.34 6.41 1.82
C PRO A 10 5.31 4.93 2.16
N THR A 11 6.41 4.40 2.68
CA THR A 11 6.46 3.02 3.21
C THR A 11 5.90 2.96 4.63
N PHE A 12 5.15 1.92 4.96
CA PHE A 12 4.71 1.59 6.32
C PHE A 12 5.43 0.33 6.82
N GLY A 13 6.10 0.43 7.97
CA GLY A 13 6.88 -0.67 8.54
C GLY A 13 6.12 -1.55 9.53
N GLY A 14 5.01 -1.05 10.10
CA GLY A 14 4.31 -1.69 11.21
C GLY A 14 5.10 -1.64 12.53
N LYS A 15 5.91 -0.60 12.75
CA LYS A 15 6.70 -0.38 13.97
C LYS A 15 5.87 0.37 15.01
N GLU A 16 6.23 0.19 16.28
CA GLU A 16 5.64 0.96 17.38
C GLU A 16 5.88 2.46 17.17
N GLY A 17 4.82 3.26 17.32
CA GLY A 17 4.85 4.71 17.10
C GLY A 17 4.62 5.15 15.65
N GLU A 18 4.52 4.24 14.66
CA GLU A 18 4.04 4.61 13.33
C GLU A 18 2.51 4.84 13.35
N ASP A 19 2.08 5.99 12.83
CA ASP A 19 0.67 6.34 12.71
C ASP A 19 0.11 5.80 11.38
N VAL A 20 -0.64 4.71 11.49
CA VAL A 20 -1.29 4.04 10.34
C VAL A 20 -2.33 4.94 9.65
N VAL A 21 -3.01 5.81 10.38
CA VAL A 21 -4.05 6.70 9.83
C VAL A 21 -3.40 7.80 9.00
N GLN A 22 -2.34 8.42 9.53
CA GLN A 22 -1.51 9.38 8.80
C GLN A 22 -0.92 8.76 7.53
N TRP A 23 -0.39 7.54 7.64
CA TRP A 23 0.17 6.83 6.49
C TRP A 23 -0.90 6.58 5.41
N MET A 24 -2.07 6.05 5.79
CA MET A 24 -3.16 5.75 4.87
C MET A 24 -3.65 6.99 4.12
N HIS A 25 -3.87 8.11 4.83
CA HIS A 25 -4.26 9.36 4.18
C HIS A 25 -3.21 9.86 3.17
N ARG A 26 -1.92 9.67 3.46
CA ARG A 26 -0.84 10.06 2.54
C ARG A 26 -0.77 9.12 1.33
N TYR A 27 -0.97 7.82 1.54
CA TYR A 27 -1.05 6.82 0.49
C TYR A 27 -2.18 7.13 -0.50
N GLU A 28 -3.41 7.32 -0.01
CA GLU A 28 -4.58 7.66 -0.85
C GLU A 28 -4.40 8.98 -1.59
N ARG A 29 -3.78 9.98 -0.95
CA ARG A 29 -3.50 11.27 -1.59
C ARG A 29 -2.53 11.11 -2.78
N ILE A 30 -1.55 10.23 -2.66
CA ILE A 30 -0.61 9.92 -3.74
C ILE A 30 -1.32 9.11 -4.83
N GLY A 31 -2.17 8.16 -4.48
CA GLY A 31 -3.00 7.44 -5.45
C GLY A 31 -3.86 8.39 -6.29
N ARG A 32 -4.55 9.35 -5.65
CA ARG A 32 -5.30 10.40 -6.37
C ARG A 32 -4.43 11.26 -7.27
N TYR A 33 -3.23 11.64 -6.80
CA TYR A 33 -2.29 12.43 -7.59
C TYR A 33 -1.77 11.65 -8.82
N ASN A 34 -1.47 10.36 -8.64
CA ASN A 34 -1.00 9.46 -9.69
C ASN A 34 -2.13 8.94 -10.59
N ARG A 35 -3.39 9.21 -10.25
CA ARG A 35 -4.61 8.71 -10.92
C ARG A 35 -4.70 7.18 -10.92
N TRP A 36 -4.33 6.56 -9.81
CA TRP A 36 -4.53 5.13 -9.59
C TRP A 36 -6.02 4.81 -9.46
N GLY A 37 -6.47 3.74 -10.12
CA GLY A 37 -7.75 3.10 -9.87
C GLY A 37 -7.69 2.14 -8.69
N ASP A 38 -8.79 1.44 -8.42
CA ASP A 38 -8.91 0.53 -7.28
C ASP A 38 -7.93 -0.66 -7.39
N GLU A 39 -7.70 -1.16 -8.62
CA GLU A 39 -6.73 -2.22 -8.89
C GLU A 39 -5.30 -1.74 -8.62
N GLU A 40 -4.91 -0.57 -9.16
CA GLU A 40 -3.58 -0.02 -8.89
C GLU A 40 -3.39 0.35 -7.41
N LEU A 41 -4.43 0.81 -6.72
CA LEU A 41 -4.38 1.05 -5.28
C LEU A 41 -4.16 -0.25 -4.50
N ARG A 42 -4.74 -1.37 -4.93
CA ARG A 42 -4.51 -2.69 -4.34
C ARG A 42 -3.08 -3.16 -4.60
N ASP A 43 -2.61 -3.08 -5.85
CA ASP A 43 -1.26 -3.56 -6.20
C ASP A 43 -0.16 -2.73 -5.54
N HIS A 44 -0.33 -1.40 -5.48
CA HIS A 44 0.66 -0.53 -4.87
C HIS A 44 0.67 -0.57 -3.33
N VAL A 45 -0.36 -1.14 -2.68
CA VAL A 45 -0.40 -1.18 -1.22
C VAL A 45 0.67 -2.12 -0.72
N GLU A 46 0.80 -3.31 -1.32
CA GLU A 46 1.82 -4.30 -0.98
C GLU A 46 3.23 -3.72 -1.13
N LEU A 47 3.47 -3.00 -2.24
CA LEU A 47 4.76 -2.33 -2.51
C LEU A 47 5.09 -1.20 -1.53
N SER A 48 4.08 -0.71 -0.81
CA SER A 48 4.21 0.34 0.19
C SER A 48 4.35 -0.22 1.60
N LEU A 49 4.39 -1.54 1.78
CA LEU A 49 4.61 -2.18 3.06
C LEU A 49 6.05 -2.66 3.19
N SER A 50 6.56 -2.65 4.41
CA SER A 50 7.84 -3.25 4.77
C SER A 50 7.76 -3.87 6.16
N GLY A 51 8.80 -4.60 6.55
CA GLY A 51 8.95 -5.06 7.93
C GLY A 51 7.81 -5.96 8.40
N ALA A 52 7.20 -5.60 9.54
CA ALA A 52 6.13 -6.40 10.13
C ALA A 52 4.83 -6.32 9.32
N ALA A 53 4.53 -5.14 8.75
CA ALA A 53 3.33 -4.93 7.97
C ALA A 53 3.34 -5.77 6.67
N GLN A 54 4.47 -5.83 5.98
CA GLN A 54 4.60 -6.65 4.76
C GLN A 54 4.41 -8.14 5.07
N LYS A 55 5.06 -8.64 6.12
CA LYS A 55 4.90 -10.04 6.53
C LYS A 55 3.44 -10.37 6.83
N TRP A 56 2.77 -9.53 7.62
CA TRP A 56 1.35 -9.71 7.94
C TRP A 56 0.48 -9.77 6.69
N TYR A 57 0.71 -8.86 5.72
CA TYR A 57 -0.03 -8.82 4.47
C TYR A 57 0.17 -10.09 3.64
N SER A 58 1.41 -10.54 3.45
CA SER A 58 1.70 -11.78 2.71
C SER A 58 1.05 -13.01 3.34
N TYR A 59 1.03 -13.10 4.68
CA TYR A 59 0.34 -14.19 5.38
C TYR A 59 -1.18 -14.14 5.18
N LYS A 60 -1.77 -12.94 5.17
CA LYS A 60 -3.20 -12.75 4.91
C LYS A 60 -3.58 -13.21 3.51
N GLU A 61 -2.87 -12.73 2.48
CA GLU A 61 -3.15 -13.13 1.09
C GLU A 61 -2.96 -14.64 0.87
N ALA A 62 -1.91 -15.24 1.45
CA ALA A 62 -1.70 -16.70 1.36
C ALA A 62 -2.82 -17.50 2.06
N THR A 63 -3.33 -16.99 3.18
CA THR A 63 -4.46 -17.62 3.89
C THR A 63 -5.77 -17.48 3.11
N GLU A 64 -5.99 -16.33 2.46
CA GLU A 64 -7.17 -16.08 1.63
C GLU A 64 -7.16 -16.93 0.35
N GLN A 65 -5.99 -17.17 -0.24
CA GLN A 65 -5.83 -18.11 -1.36
C GLN A 65 -6.19 -19.54 -0.96
N LEU A 66 -5.67 -20.02 0.17
CA LEU A 66 -5.97 -21.37 0.69
C LEU A 66 -7.44 -21.56 1.08
N ALA A 67 -8.15 -20.48 1.43
CA ALA A 67 -9.58 -20.52 1.77
C ALA A 67 -10.49 -20.41 0.53
N ALA A 68 -9.96 -20.01 -0.62
CA ALA A 68 -10.67 -19.90 -1.88
C ALA A 68 -10.57 -21.17 -2.75
N GLU A 69 -9.72 -22.13 -2.36
CA GLU A 69 -9.59 -23.49 -2.92
C GLU A 69 -10.56 -24.48 -2.26
#